data_AF-A0A6L8C706-F1
#
_entry.id   AF-A0A6L8C706-F1
#
_cell.length_a   1.000
_cell.length_b   1.000
_cell.length_c   1.000
_cell.angle_alpha   90.00
_cell.angle_beta   90.00
_cell.angle_gamma   90.00
#
_symmetry.space_group_name_H-M   'P 1'
#
loop_
_entity.id
_entity.type
_entity.pdbx_description
1 polymer ?
#
loop_
_entity_poly.entity_id
_entity_poly.type
_entity_poly.pdbx_seq_one_letter_code
_entity_poly.pdbx_strand_id
1 'polypeptide(L)'
;MKPSFRGADLIGKLRKNGFKYPILMLTGQITAPKGNQESDIVGDPLTDYVSKTAGYELLGARLLSQLNSYETSLEDRLKICNSNYSPGKRIL
;
A
#
# COMPACT_ATOMS: atom_id res chain seq x y z
N MET A 1 -11.45 25.47 -11.03
CA MET A 1 -10.20 25.20 -10.28
C MET A 1 -9.52 24.01 -10.95
N LYS A 2 -8.26 24.11 -11.37
CA LYS A 2 -7.57 23.01 -12.08
C LYS A 2 -6.88 22.09 -11.04
N PRO A 3 -6.91 20.76 -11.19
CA PRO A 3 -6.23 19.85 -10.28
C PRO A 3 -4.72 20.12 -10.22
N SER A 4 -4.15 20.08 -9.02
CA SER A 4 -2.72 20.40 -8.81
C SER A 4 -1.77 19.27 -9.20
N PHE A 5 -2.18 18.01 -9.01
CA PHE A 5 -1.33 16.83 -9.26
C PHE A 5 -2.16 15.64 -9.78
N ARG A 6 -1.52 14.73 -10.50
CA ARG A 6 -2.05 13.37 -10.69
C ARG A 6 -1.71 12.56 -9.45
N GLY A 7 -2.59 11.62 -9.07
CA GLY A 7 -2.37 10.77 -7.88
C GLY A 7 -1.07 9.96 -7.96
N ALA A 8 -0.72 9.50 -9.17
CA ALA A 8 0.54 8.80 -9.43
C ALA A 8 1.78 9.66 -9.08
N ASP A 9 1.80 10.91 -9.57
CA ASP A 9 2.91 11.83 -9.33
C ASP A 9 3.04 12.19 -7.84
N LEU A 10 1.92 12.25 -7.12
CA LEU A 10 1.90 12.49 -5.68
C LEU A 10 2.54 11.34 -4.90
N ILE A 11 2.28 10.09 -5.27
CA ILE A 11 2.87 8.91 -4.61
C ILE A 11 4.39 8.92 -4.76
N GLY A 12 4.89 9.16 -5.97
CA GLY A 12 6.33 9.29 -6.20
C GLY A 12 6.97 10.37 -5.32
N LYS A 13 6.31 11.52 -5.16
CA LYS A 13 6.75 12.59 -4.25
C LYS A 13 6.73 12.17 -2.77
N LEU A 14 5.66 11.51 -2.33
CA LEU A 14 5.54 11.02 -0.95
C LEU A 14 6.64 10.03 -0.62
N ARG A 15 6.93 9.07 -1.50
CA ARG A 15 8.01 8.09 -1.33
C ARG A 15 9.38 8.75 -1.29
N LYS A 16 9.66 9.70 -2.21
CA LYS A 16 10.91 10.48 -2.21
C LYS A 16 11.09 11.28 -0.92
N ASN A 17 9.99 11.73 -0.29
CA ASN A 17 10.00 12.42 1.00
C ASN A 17 10.01 11.48 2.22
N GLY A 18 10.22 10.17 2.02
CA GLY A 18 10.35 9.21 3.12
C GLY A 18 9.02 8.72 3.72
N PHE A 19 7.90 8.92 3.04
CA PHE A 19 6.62 8.33 3.45
C PHE A 19 6.68 6.80 3.31
N LYS A 20 6.53 6.06 4.41
CA LYS A 20 6.74 4.59 4.49
C LYS A 20 5.46 3.78 4.72
N TYR A 21 4.31 4.44 4.82
CA TYR A 21 3.05 3.76 5.07
C TYR A 21 2.45 3.18 3.78
N PRO A 22 1.58 2.16 3.89
CA PRO A 22 0.88 1.64 2.73
C PRO A 22 -0.04 2.70 2.12
N ILE A 23 -0.18 2.69 0.80
CA ILE A 23 -1.06 3.59 0.05
C ILE A 23 -2.06 2.76 -0.74
N LEU A 24 -3.35 3.02 -0.55
CA LEU A 24 -4.41 2.43 -1.37
C LEU A 24 -4.99 3.50 -2.30
N MET A 25 -4.86 3.30 -3.61
CA MET A 25 -5.40 4.22 -4.59
C MET A 25 -6.83 3.86 -5.00
N LEU A 26 -7.75 4.81 -4.85
CA LEU A 26 -9.09 4.71 -5.45
C LEU A 26 -9.11 5.35 -6.83
N THR A 27 -9.20 4.54 -7.88
CA THR A 27 -9.06 4.99 -9.27
C THR A 27 -10.25 4.62 -10.13
N GLY A 28 -10.60 5.43 -11.13
CA GLY A 28 -11.59 5.03 -12.15
C GLY A 28 -10.99 4.10 -13.22
N GLN A 29 -9.69 3.84 -13.17
CA GLN A 29 -8.98 2.99 -14.11
C GLN A 29 -8.99 1.54 -13.61
N ILE A 30 -9.31 0.61 -14.51
CA ILE A 30 -9.37 -0.84 -14.21
C ILE A 30 -7.96 -1.45 -14.18
N THR A 31 -6.98 -0.76 -14.77
CA THR A 31 -5.58 -1.16 -14.83
C THR A 31 -4.72 -0.31 -13.91
N ALA A 32 -3.58 -0.85 -13.48
CA ALA A 32 -2.59 -0.11 -12.71
C ALA A 32 -2.31 1.26 -13.35
N PRO A 33 -2.25 2.36 -12.57
CA PRO A 33 -1.96 3.67 -13.12
C PRO A 33 -0.62 3.62 -13.85
N LYS A 34 -0.63 3.83 -15.17
CA LYS A 34 0.60 3.99 -15.94
C LYS A 34 1.20 5.34 -15.58
N GLY A 35 2.21 5.33 -14.72
CA GLY A 35 3.06 6.49 -14.48
C GLY A 35 3.82 6.86 -15.76
N ASN A 36 3.97 8.16 -16.00
CA ASN A 36 4.73 8.67 -17.15
C ASN A 36 6.25 8.55 -16.94
N GLN A 37 6.67 8.13 -15.75
CA GLN A 37 8.05 7.80 -15.43
C GLN A 37 8.06 6.33 -15.05
N GLU A 38 8.90 5.58 -15.77
CA GLU A 38 9.16 4.16 -15.58
C GLU A 38 9.32 3.85 -14.07
N SER A 39 8.72 2.76 -13.61
CA SER A 39 9.01 2.05 -12.35
C SER A 39 8.51 2.57 -10.97
N ASP A 40 8.16 3.84 -10.76
CA ASP A 40 7.97 4.34 -9.36
C ASP A 40 6.69 3.86 -8.62
N ILE A 41 5.62 3.45 -9.33
CA ILE A 41 4.38 2.91 -8.71
C ILE A 41 4.25 1.41 -8.95
N VAL A 42 4.60 0.96 -10.16
CA VAL A 42 4.50 -0.45 -10.58
C VAL A 42 5.52 -1.33 -9.84
N GLY A 43 6.48 -0.74 -9.13
CA GLY A 43 7.45 -1.44 -8.29
C GLY A 43 7.35 -1.14 -6.79
N ASP A 44 6.40 -0.33 -6.31
CA ASP A 44 6.26 -0.06 -4.87
C ASP A 44 5.42 -1.16 -4.21
N PRO A 45 6.02 -2.07 -3.43
CA PRO A 45 5.29 -3.18 -2.81
C PRO A 45 4.29 -2.72 -1.75
N LEU A 46 4.34 -1.45 -1.34
CA LEU A 46 3.43 -0.86 -0.36
C LEU A 46 2.29 -0.05 -1.00
N THR A 47 2.18 -0.04 -2.33
CA THR A 47 1.09 0.64 -3.04
C THR A 47 0.19 -0.36 -3.75
N ASP A 48 -1.12 -0.29 -3.47
CA ASP A 48 -2.16 -1.08 -4.14
C ASP A 48 -3.25 -0.14 -4.72
N TYR A 49 -4.12 -0.65 -5.58
CA TYR A 49 -5.19 0.13 -6.20
C TYR A 49 -6.51 -0.64 -6.28
N VAL A 50 -7.61 0.11 -6.15
CA VAL A 50 -8.97 -0.40 -6.23
C VAL A 50 -9.77 0.50 -7.15
N SER A 51 -10.55 -0.12 -8.04
CA SER A 51 -11.46 0.61 -8.92
C SER A 51 -12.55 1.31 -8.09
N LYS A 52 -12.92 2.54 -8.44
CA LYS A 52 -14.07 3.24 -7.84
C LYS A 52 -15.40 2.54 -8.10
N THR A 53 -15.47 1.72 -9.15
CA THR A 53 -16.62 0.88 -9.46
C THR A 53 -16.59 -0.46 -8.74
N ALA A 54 -15.53 -0.75 -7.98
CA ALA A 54 -15.51 -1.92 -7.11
C ALA A 54 -16.56 -1.78 -6.01
N GLY A 55 -17.21 -2.87 -5.65
CA GLY A 55 -18.08 -2.93 -4.48
C GLY A 55 -17.30 -2.68 -3.19
N TYR A 56 -18.00 -2.23 -2.15
CA TYR A 56 -17.42 -1.94 -0.83
C TYR A 56 -16.71 -3.14 -0.20
N GLU A 57 -17.18 -4.36 -0.50
CA GLU A 57 -16.57 -5.61 -0.04
C GLU A 57 -15.12 -5.76 -0.53
N LEU A 58 -14.88 -5.45 -1.82
CA LEU A 58 -13.55 -5.54 -2.40
C LEU A 58 -12.61 -4.46 -1.83
N LEU A 59 -13.13 -3.25 -1.60
CA LEU A 59 -12.38 -2.20 -0.92
C LEU A 59 -11.98 -2.62 0.51
N GLY A 60 -12.93 -3.17 1.27
CA GLY A 60 -12.69 -3.66 2.62
C GLY A 60 -11.65 -4.78 2.65
N ALA A 61 -11.77 -5.77 1.76
CA ALA A 61 -10.82 -6.87 1.65
C ALA A 61 -9.41 -6.37 1.32
N ARG A 62 -9.29 -5.38 0.43
CA ARG A 62 -8.01 -4.78 0.02
C ARG A 62 -7.36 -3.98 1.15
N LEU A 63 -8.14 -3.18 1.87
CA LEU A 63 -7.66 -2.48 3.06
C LEU A 63 -7.12 -3.44 4.11
N LEU A 64 -7.88 -4.49 4.45
CA LEU A 64 -7.46 -5.49 5.42
C LEU A 64 -6.19 -6.22 4.97
N SER A 65 -6.13 -6.64 3.71
CA SER A 65 -4.94 -7.29 3.16
C SER A 65 -3.70 -6.40 3.25
N GLN A 66 -3.83 -5.10 2.98
CA GLN A 66 -2.72 -4.18 2.98
C GLN A 66 -2.21 -3.86 4.39
N LEU A 67 -3.12 -3.74 5.36
CA LEU A 67 -2.77 -3.58 6.78
C LEU A 67 -2.05 -4.82 7.31
N ASN A 68 -2.58 -6.02 7.06
CA ASN A 68 -1.95 -7.27 7.50
C ASN A 68 -0.53 -7.44 6.94
N SER A 69 -0.33 -7.15 5.66
CA SER A 69 1.00 -7.22 5.02
C SER A 69 1.97 -6.20 5.62
N TYR A 70 1.49 -5.00 5.97
CA TYR A 70 2.31 -3.97 6.59
C TYR A 70 2.71 -4.32 8.03
N GLU A 71 1.76 -4.79 8.84
CA GLU A 71 2.02 -5.24 10.21
C GLU A 71 2.99 -6.43 10.24
N THR A 72 2.78 -7.43 9.37
CA THR A 72 3.69 -8.57 9.23
C THR A 72 5.10 -8.12 8.86
N SER A 73 5.23 -7.15 7.93
CA SER A 73 6.53 -6.57 7.58
C SER A 73 7.19 -5.84 8.74
N LEU A 74 6.43 -5.15 9.59
CA LEU A 74 6.95 -4.51 10.79
C LEU A 74 7.42 -5.54 11.83
N GLU A 75 6.63 -6.59 12.07
CA GLU A 75 7.00 -7.68 12.96
C GLU A 75 8.26 -8.41 12.48
N ASP A 76 8.39 -8.68 11.19
CA ASP A 76 9.59 -9.31 10.63
C ASP A 76 10.82 -8.40 10.73
N ARG A 77 10.65 -7.07 10.56
CA ARG A 77 11.73 -6.11 10.83
C ARG A 77 12.14 -6.10 12.29
N LEU A 78 11.21 -6.29 13.23
CA LEU A 78 11.50 -6.40 14.66
C LEU A 78 12.22 -7.71 15.01
N LYS A 79 11.86 -8.83 14.37
CA LYS A 79 12.54 -10.14 14.56
C LYS A 79 14.00 -10.13 14.14
N ILE A 80 14.36 -9.33 13.13
CA ILE A 80 15.75 -9.19 12.64
C ILE A 80 16.67 -8.50 13.66
N CYS A 81 16.12 -7.84 14.69
CA CYS A 81 16.89 -7.15 15.74
C CYS A 81 17.06 -7.93 17.06
N ASN A 82 17.30 -9.25 17.01
CA ASN A 82 17.76 -10.09 18.14
C ASN A 82 16.73 -10.62 19.16
N SER A 83 15.49 -10.96 18.77
CA SER A 83 14.74 -12.00 19.53
C SER A 83 13.53 -12.53 18.75
N ASN A 84 13.35 -13.85 18.82
CA ASN A 84 12.21 -14.55 18.22
C ASN A 84 10.92 -14.21 18.98
N TYR A 85 10.06 -13.38 18.40
CA TYR A 85 8.67 -13.27 18.83
C TYR A 85 7.78 -14.02 17.83
N SER A 86 7.12 -15.09 18.28
CA SER A 86 6.11 -15.82 17.51
C SER A 86 4.72 -15.41 17.98
N PRO A 87 3.96 -14.58 17.23
CA PRO A 87 2.56 -14.34 17.53
C PRO A 87 1.75 -15.54 17.06
N GLY A 88 1.69 -16.56 17.93
CA GLY A 88 0.96 -17.81 17.71
C GLY A 88 0.40 -18.46 18.98
N LYS A 89 0.71 -17.94 20.18
CA LYS A 89 -0.05 -18.30 21.38
C LYS A 89 -1.37 -17.52 21.38
N ARG A 90 -2.30 -17.96 20.53
CA ARG A 90 -3.72 -17.87 20.87
C ARG A 90 -3.87 -18.57 22.22
N ILE A 91 -4.17 -17.81 23.26
CA ILE A 91 -4.82 -18.36 24.44
C ILE A 91 -6.23 -18.72 23.95
N LEU A 92 -6.44 -20.01 23.69
CA LEU A 92 -7.72 -20.67 23.90
C LEU A 92 -7.56 -21.56 25.13
#